data_AF-A0A6C0LJH3-F1
#
_entry.id   AF-A0A6C0LJH3-F1
#
_cell.length_a   1.000
_cell.length_b   1.000
_cell.length_c   1.000
_cell.angle_alpha   90.00
_cell.angle_beta   90.00
_cell.angle_gamma   90.00
#
_symmetry.space_group_name_H-M   'P 1'
#
loop_
_entity.id
_entity.type
_entity.pdbx_description
1 polymer ?
#
loop_
_entity_poly.entity_id
_entity_poly.type
_entity_poly.pdbx_seq_one_letter_code
_entity_poly.pdbx_strand_id
1 'polypeptide(L)'
;MWYYNYYVAILIIVLIYFIISYQNINILVSIIIIIIISYFYINKIRDYDNTNNKNFKNKIAALNEDIKYRQYITDNNNYYLKKFPEEIKYLYKDNVLLDIVLNIRFIKRYDLEKYTNILFHIDKFYKIYMFILGGRYDIKKYFNIFVDMRNMIIREMYSIYIILPGKMKYYYGFSSYDELKKSINNFMEYSAKLIKIIERYGYQEKNVYHLPDIKYKPYEDNNKNDVF
;
A
#
# COMPACT_ATOMS: atom_id res chain seq x y z
N MET A 1 21.56 -3.00 -33.23
CA MET A 1 22.06 -3.34 -31.88
C MET A 1 21.51 -4.67 -31.31
N TRP A 2 20.63 -5.40 -32.00
CA TRP A 2 20.16 -6.74 -31.58
C TRP A 2 21.01 -7.90 -32.13
N TYR A 3 21.65 -7.75 -33.30
CA TYR A 3 22.46 -8.80 -33.94
C TYR A 3 23.72 -9.19 -33.17
N TYR A 4 24.42 -8.24 -32.53
CA TYR A 4 25.60 -8.52 -31.72
C TYR A 4 25.30 -9.45 -30.53
N ASN A 5 24.12 -9.34 -29.94
CA ASN A 5 23.72 -10.17 -28.80
C ASN A 5 23.55 -11.65 -29.18
N TYR A 6 23.15 -11.95 -30.42
CA TYR A 6 23.02 -13.33 -30.90
C TYR A 6 24.38 -14.00 -31.11
N TYR A 7 25.35 -13.30 -31.70
CA TYR A 7 26.70 -13.87 -31.89
C TYR A 7 27.41 -14.12 -30.56
N VAL A 8 27.25 -13.22 -29.58
CA VAL A 8 27.78 -13.42 -28.23
C VAL A 8 27.09 -14.60 -27.54
N ALA A 9 25.77 -14.75 -27.68
CA ALA A 9 25.05 -15.89 -27.12
C ALA A 9 25.48 -17.23 -27.74
N ILE A 10 25.70 -17.28 -29.07
CA ILE A 10 26.19 -18.47 -29.77
C ILE A 10 27.60 -18.84 -29.27
N LEU A 11 28.49 -17.87 -29.12
CA LEU A 11 29.84 -18.11 -28.58
C LEU A 11 29.79 -18.68 -27.15
N ILE A 12 28.92 -18.15 -26.28
CA ILE A 12 28.73 -18.66 -24.93
C ILE A 12 28.21 -20.11 -24.95
N ILE A 13 27.25 -20.43 -25.83
CA ILE A 13 26.70 -21.78 -25.97
C ILE A 13 27.77 -22.77 -26.46
N VAL A 14 28.60 -22.37 -27.43
CA VAL A 14 29.72 -23.20 -27.93
C VAL A 14 30.74 -23.46 -26.82
N LEU A 15 31.05 -22.46 -26.01
CA LEU A 15 32.00 -22.57 -24.90
C LEU A 15 31.44 -23.50 -23.80
N ILE A 16 30.16 -23.37 -23.47
CA ILE A 16 29.46 -24.28 -22.55
C ILE A 16 29.47 -25.71 -23.08
N TYR A 17 29.16 -25.91 -24.37
CA TYR A 17 29.18 -27.22 -25.02
C TYR A 17 30.58 -27.86 -24.99
N PHE A 18 31.62 -27.08 -25.28
CA PHE A 18 33.01 -27.53 -25.20
C PHE A 18 33.39 -27.98 -23.79
N ILE A 19 33.03 -27.22 -22.76
CA ILE A 19 33.30 -27.61 -21.35
C ILE A 19 32.57 -28.91 -20.99
N ILE A 20 31.33 -29.05 -21.46
CA ILE A 20 30.46 -30.21 -21.21
C ILE A 20 31.00 -31.46 -21.94
N SER A 21 31.57 -31.32 -23.15
CA SER A 21 32.00 -32.47 -23.97
C SER A 21 33.21 -33.23 -23.40
N TYR A 22 33.99 -32.62 -22.51
CA TYR A 22 35.14 -33.27 -21.85
C TYR A 22 34.81 -33.89 -20.48
N GLN A 23 33.56 -33.79 -20.02
CA GLN A 23 33.17 -34.29 -18.70
C GLN A 23 32.70 -35.75 -18.73
N ASN A 24 32.93 -36.45 -17.62
CA ASN A 24 32.46 -37.81 -17.41
C ASN A 24 30.93 -37.89 -17.49
N ILE A 25 30.40 -39.02 -17.99
CA ILE A 25 28.97 -39.30 -18.11
C ILE A 25 28.20 -39.05 -16.80
N ASN A 26 28.77 -39.39 -15.65
CA ASN A 26 28.14 -39.15 -14.35
C ASN A 26 27.93 -37.65 -14.04
N ILE A 27 28.86 -36.80 -14.48
CA ILE A 27 28.78 -35.35 -14.30
C ILE A 27 27.72 -34.76 -15.26
N LEU A 28 27.66 -35.25 -16.50
CA LEU A 28 26.63 -34.88 -17.48
C LEU A 28 25.21 -35.21 -16.97
N VAL A 29 25.02 -36.43 -16.45
CA VAL A 29 23.75 -36.86 -15.86
C VAL A 29 23.37 -35.97 -14.68
N SER A 30 24.33 -35.63 -13.81
CA SER A 30 24.09 -34.73 -12.68
C SER A 30 23.67 -33.32 -13.11
N ILE A 31 24.30 -32.77 -14.16
CA ILE A 31 23.93 -31.46 -14.73
C ILE A 31 22.51 -31.49 -15.30
N ILE A 32 22.15 -32.55 -16.04
CA ILE A 32 20.79 -32.72 -16.59
C ILE A 32 19.76 -32.77 -15.46
N ILE A 33 20.03 -33.51 -14.38
CA ILE A 33 19.15 -33.58 -13.21
C ILE A 33 18.98 -32.18 -12.57
N ILE A 34 20.08 -31.43 -12.40
CA ILE A 34 20.03 -30.06 -11.85
C ILE A 34 19.21 -29.13 -12.75
N ILE A 35 19.35 -29.23 -14.07
CA ILE A 35 18.57 -28.43 -15.03
C ILE A 35 17.07 -28.76 -14.92
N ILE A 36 16.71 -30.04 -14.84
CA ILE A 36 15.32 -30.48 -14.70
C ILE A 36 14.73 -29.94 -13.39
N ILE A 37 15.43 -30.10 -12.26
CA ILE A 37 14.99 -29.60 -10.96
C ILE A 37 14.85 -28.07 -10.99
N SER A 38 15.83 -27.37 -11.55
CA SER A 38 15.81 -25.91 -11.68
C SER A 38 14.64 -25.43 -12.53
N TYR A 39 14.33 -26.13 -13.63
CA TYR A 39 13.19 -25.82 -14.48
C TYR A 39 11.85 -25.95 -13.74
N PHE A 40 11.65 -27.04 -12.99
CA PHE A 40 10.46 -27.22 -12.16
C PHE A 40 10.34 -26.15 -11.07
N TYR A 41 11.45 -25.81 -10.42
CA TYR A 41 11.50 -24.80 -9.37
C TYR A 41 11.17 -23.39 -9.91
N ILE A 42 11.77 -23.00 -11.04
CA ILE A 42 11.52 -21.72 -11.70
C ILE A 42 10.05 -21.61 -12.15
N ASN A 43 9.48 -22.68 -12.72
CA ASN A 43 8.06 -22.68 -13.09
C ASN A 43 7.15 -22.51 -11.89
N LYS A 44 7.44 -23.18 -10.77
CA LYS A 44 6.67 -23.03 -9.53
C LYS A 44 6.73 -21.60 -8.98
N ILE A 45 7.90 -20.96 -9.02
CA ILE A 45 8.05 -19.54 -8.65
C ILE A 45 7.22 -18.67 -9.59
N ARG A 46 7.32 -18.87 -10.90
CA ARG A 46 6.58 -18.08 -11.89
C ARG A 46 5.07 -18.20 -11.70
N ASP A 47 4.55 -19.39 -11.40
CA ASP A 47 3.13 -19.60 -11.16
C ASP A 47 2.68 -18.94 -9.85
N TYR A 48 3.50 -19.01 -8.80
CA TYR A 48 3.27 -18.27 -7.56
C TYR A 48 3.25 -16.75 -7.77
N ASP A 49 4.20 -16.21 -8.54
CA ASP A 49 4.26 -14.77 -8.84
C ASP A 49 3.07 -14.33 -9.70
N ASN A 50 2.68 -15.14 -10.68
CA ASN A 50 1.52 -14.87 -11.53
C ASN A 50 0.21 -14.84 -10.73
N THR A 51 0.02 -15.81 -9.81
CA THR A 51 -1.17 -15.85 -8.96
C THR A 51 -1.21 -14.68 -7.98
N ASN A 52 -0.09 -14.32 -7.36
CA ASN A 52 0.01 -13.16 -6.48
C ASN A 52 -0.27 -11.85 -7.23
N ASN A 53 0.33 -11.66 -8.41
CA ASN A 53 0.09 -10.49 -9.24
C ASN A 53 -1.38 -10.39 -9.68
N LYS A 54 -2.00 -11.52 -10.01
CA LYS A 54 -3.43 -11.57 -10.33
C LYS A 54 -4.29 -11.19 -9.13
N ASN A 55 -4.00 -11.74 -7.95
CA ASN A 55 -4.72 -11.41 -6.70
C ASN A 55 -4.59 -9.94 -6.34
N PHE A 56 -3.40 -9.37 -6.49
CA PHE A 56 -3.14 -7.95 -6.26
C PHE A 56 -3.92 -7.05 -7.24
N LYS A 57 -3.88 -7.37 -8.54
CA LYS A 57 -4.70 -6.66 -9.55
C LYS A 57 -6.19 -6.75 -9.24
N ASN A 58 -6.67 -7.92 -8.82
CA ASN A 58 -8.08 -8.11 -8.44
C ASN A 58 -8.47 -7.26 -7.23
N LYS A 59 -7.61 -7.16 -6.20
CA LYS A 59 -7.83 -6.26 -5.04
C LYS A 59 -7.98 -4.81 -5.48
N ILE A 60 -7.10 -4.32 -6.37
CA ILE A 60 -7.17 -2.94 -6.88
C ILE A 60 -8.42 -2.71 -7.72
N ALA A 61 -8.74 -3.63 -8.63
CA ALA A 61 -9.94 -3.55 -9.45
C ALA A 61 -11.21 -3.47 -8.57
N ALA A 62 -11.26 -4.26 -7.49
CA ALA A 62 -12.36 -4.24 -6.54
C ALA A 62 -12.50 -2.89 -5.81
N LEU A 63 -11.39 -2.22 -5.49
CA LEU A 63 -11.41 -0.88 -4.90
C LEU A 63 -11.84 0.19 -5.91
N ASN A 64 -11.38 0.09 -7.17
CA ASN A 64 -11.79 1.01 -8.23
C ASN A 64 -13.29 0.87 -8.55
N GLU A 65 -13.83 -0.35 -8.52
CA GLU A 65 -15.28 -0.57 -8.63
C GLU A 65 -16.06 0.07 -7.46
N ASP A 66 -15.53 0.01 -6.23
CA ASP A 66 -16.18 0.63 -5.07
C ASP A 66 -16.30 2.17 -5.20
N ILE A 67 -15.47 2.83 -6.01
CA ILE A 67 -15.48 4.29 -6.22
C ILE A 67 -16.10 4.73 -7.56
N LYS A 68 -16.33 3.81 -8.49
CA LYS A 68 -16.77 4.09 -9.87
C LYS A 68 -18.05 4.91 -9.96
N TYR A 69 -18.97 4.72 -9.01
CA TYR A 69 -20.27 5.39 -8.99
C TYR A 69 -20.27 6.71 -8.21
N ARG A 70 -19.16 7.08 -7.57
CA ARG A 70 -19.03 8.34 -6.84
C ARG A 70 -18.81 9.49 -7.80
N GLN A 71 -19.74 10.43 -7.82
CA GLN A 71 -19.65 11.60 -8.71
C GLN A 71 -18.84 12.73 -8.07
N TYR A 72 -19.06 13.03 -6.79
CA TYR A 72 -18.50 14.20 -6.13
C TYR A 72 -17.89 13.90 -4.75
N ILE A 73 -16.96 14.77 -4.34
CA ILE A 73 -16.41 14.87 -3.00
C ILE A 73 -16.96 16.13 -2.36
N THR A 74 -17.56 16.00 -1.18
CA THR A 74 -17.88 17.11 -0.29
C THR A 74 -16.59 17.48 0.45
N ASP A 75 -15.86 18.48 -0.07
CA ASP A 75 -14.75 19.11 0.65
C ASP A 75 -15.37 20.12 1.62
N ASN A 76 -15.31 19.87 2.94
CA ASN A 76 -16.01 20.64 3.98
C ASN A 76 -15.71 22.16 4.02
N ASN A 77 -14.79 22.66 3.19
CA ASN A 77 -14.32 24.04 3.25
C ASN A 77 -14.73 24.93 2.07
N ASN A 78 -15.43 24.42 1.04
CA ASN A 78 -15.94 25.28 -0.03
C ASN A 78 -17.13 24.61 -0.74
N TYR A 79 -18.16 25.40 -1.08
CA TYR A 79 -19.35 25.01 -1.86
C TYR A 79 -19.06 24.47 -3.28
N TYR A 80 -17.80 24.16 -3.62
CA TYR A 80 -17.38 23.60 -4.90
C TYR A 80 -17.26 22.07 -4.79
N LEU A 81 -18.21 21.38 -5.41
CA LEU A 81 -18.17 19.93 -5.60
C LEU A 81 -16.98 19.56 -6.51
N LYS A 82 -15.97 18.89 -5.98
CA LYS A 82 -14.88 18.33 -6.79
C LYS A 82 -15.29 16.94 -7.29
N LYS A 83 -14.98 16.63 -8.55
CA LYS A 83 -15.19 15.30 -9.11
C LYS A 83 -14.37 14.27 -8.32
N PHE A 84 -15.00 13.17 -7.91
CA PHE A 84 -14.30 12.05 -7.30
C PHE A 84 -13.38 11.38 -8.35
N PRO A 85 -12.13 11.00 -8.01
CA PRO A 85 -11.25 10.35 -8.98
C PRO A 85 -11.81 9.00 -9.43
N GLU A 86 -11.66 8.68 -10.72
CA GLU A 86 -12.17 7.42 -11.30
C GLU A 86 -11.38 6.19 -10.85
N GLU A 87 -10.13 6.39 -10.43
CA GLU A 87 -9.23 5.33 -9.98
C GLU A 87 -8.30 5.80 -8.85
N ILE A 88 -7.88 4.85 -8.04
CA ILE A 88 -6.86 5.04 -7.01
C ILE A 88 -5.47 4.98 -7.65
N LYS A 89 -4.61 5.98 -7.39
CA LYS A 89 -3.34 6.15 -8.12
C LYS A 89 -2.08 5.89 -7.30
N TYR A 90 -2.15 6.01 -5.99
CA TYR A 90 -0.98 6.00 -5.12
C TYR A 90 -1.05 4.91 -4.05
N LEU A 91 -2.22 4.67 -3.46
CA LEU A 91 -2.41 3.71 -2.36
C LEU A 91 -1.87 2.31 -2.69
N TYR A 92 -2.07 1.82 -3.92
CA TYR A 92 -1.61 0.48 -4.29
C TYR A 92 -0.09 0.30 -4.24
N LYS A 93 0.69 1.38 -4.17
CA LYS A 93 2.14 1.31 -4.04
C LYS A 93 2.60 1.06 -2.60
N ASP A 94 1.67 1.01 -1.64
CA ASP A 94 1.92 0.74 -0.24
C ASP A 94 1.04 -0.41 0.25
N ASN A 95 1.63 -1.59 0.44
CA ASN A 95 0.89 -2.77 0.86
C ASN A 95 0.25 -2.62 2.24
N VAL A 96 0.89 -1.87 3.16
CA VAL A 96 0.40 -1.72 4.53
C VAL A 96 -0.86 -0.86 4.54
N LEU A 97 -0.84 0.28 3.83
CA LEU A 97 -2.02 1.13 3.69
C LEU A 97 -3.13 0.43 2.90
N LEU A 98 -2.77 -0.34 1.86
CA LEU A 98 -3.74 -1.12 1.09
C LEU A 98 -4.46 -2.13 1.99
N ASP A 99 -3.72 -2.88 2.82
CA ASP A 99 -4.32 -3.86 3.72
C ASP A 99 -5.19 -3.18 4.79
N ILE A 100 -4.81 -2.02 5.31
CA ILE A 100 -5.66 -1.23 6.23
C ILE A 100 -6.99 -0.87 5.55
N VAL A 101 -6.96 -0.37 4.31
CA VAL A 101 -8.17 -0.02 3.55
C VAL A 101 -9.05 -1.25 3.29
N LEU A 102 -8.44 -2.37 2.93
CA LEU A 102 -9.17 -3.61 2.67
C LEU A 102 -9.82 -4.17 3.95
N ASN A 103 -9.16 -4.04 5.10
CA ASN A 103 -9.71 -4.48 6.38
C ASN A 103 -10.95 -3.68 6.78
N ILE A 104 -10.98 -2.37 6.50
CA ILE A 104 -12.14 -1.52 6.78
C ILE A 104 -13.24 -1.58 5.70
N ARG A 105 -13.07 -2.39 4.66
CA ARG A 105 -14.00 -2.44 3.51
C ARG A 105 -15.43 -2.84 3.89
N PHE A 106 -15.63 -3.56 5.00
CA PHE A 106 -16.97 -3.92 5.47
C PHE A 106 -17.85 -2.70 5.78
N ILE A 107 -17.27 -1.54 6.08
CA ILE A 107 -17.97 -0.28 6.35
C ILE A 107 -18.81 0.18 5.17
N LYS A 108 -18.41 -0.18 3.94
CA LYS A 108 -19.16 0.20 2.73
C LYS A 108 -20.61 -0.29 2.72
N ARG A 109 -20.91 -1.35 3.48
CA ARG A 109 -22.27 -1.89 3.63
C ARG A 109 -23.19 -0.96 4.43
N TYR A 110 -22.61 -0.14 5.31
CA TYR A 110 -23.34 0.77 6.20
C TYR A 110 -23.29 2.20 5.68
N ASP A 111 -22.10 2.63 5.25
CA ASP A 111 -21.88 3.95 4.69
C ASP A 111 -20.78 3.89 3.62
N LEU A 112 -21.21 3.78 2.36
CA LEU A 112 -20.32 3.78 1.21
C LEU A 112 -19.58 5.12 1.07
N GLU A 113 -20.23 6.22 1.42
CA GLU A 113 -19.64 7.55 1.28
C GLU A 113 -18.49 7.76 2.25
N LYS A 114 -18.69 7.38 3.51
CA LYS A 114 -17.65 7.41 4.54
C LYS A 114 -16.47 6.54 4.17
N TYR A 115 -16.72 5.31 3.73
CA TYR A 115 -15.65 4.40 3.29
C TYR A 115 -14.85 4.99 2.10
N THR A 116 -15.54 5.46 1.06
CA THR A 116 -14.88 6.01 -0.13
C THR A 116 -14.16 7.34 0.15
N ASN A 117 -14.64 8.15 1.10
CA ASN A 117 -13.93 9.33 1.60
C ASN A 117 -12.60 8.95 2.26
N ILE A 118 -12.61 7.96 3.17
CA ILE A 118 -11.38 7.50 3.84
C ILE A 118 -10.39 6.96 2.83
N LEU A 119 -10.86 6.13 1.88
CA LEU A 119 -10.05 5.62 0.79
C LEU A 119 -9.38 6.73 -0.02
N PHE A 120 -10.13 7.78 -0.39
CA PHE A 120 -9.60 8.95 -1.08
C PHE A 120 -8.57 9.71 -0.24
N HIS A 121 -8.84 9.90 1.06
CA HIS A 121 -7.94 10.60 1.95
C HIS A 121 -6.63 9.84 2.16
N ILE A 122 -6.66 8.51 2.29
CA ILE A 122 -5.45 7.68 2.40
C ILE A 122 -4.64 7.72 1.09
N ASP A 123 -5.28 7.65 -0.09
CA ASP A 123 -4.58 7.80 -1.37
C ASP A 123 -3.86 9.15 -1.48
N LYS A 124 -4.55 10.23 -1.10
CA LYS A 124 -3.97 11.59 -1.08
C LYS A 124 -2.87 11.74 -0.04
N PHE A 125 -3.03 11.15 1.14
CA PHE A 125 -2.02 11.10 2.20
C PHE A 125 -0.73 10.45 1.68
N TYR A 126 -0.84 9.29 1.04
CA TYR A 126 0.32 8.61 0.48
C TYR A 126 0.95 9.35 -0.70
N LYS A 127 0.14 10.02 -1.55
CA LYS A 127 0.65 10.92 -2.58
C LYS A 127 1.53 12.01 -2.00
N ILE A 128 1.08 12.70 -0.94
CA ILE A 128 1.83 13.78 -0.30
C ILE A 128 3.16 13.25 0.22
N TYR A 129 3.14 12.11 0.93
CA TYR A 129 4.36 11.43 1.40
C TYR A 129 5.35 11.18 0.26
N MET A 130 4.92 10.50 -0.80
CA MET A 130 5.77 10.18 -1.96
C MET A 130 6.32 11.44 -2.65
N PHE A 131 5.55 12.52 -2.71
CA PHE A 131 5.97 13.74 -3.39
C PHE A 131 6.93 14.58 -2.55
N ILE A 132 6.83 14.52 -1.22
CA ILE A 132 7.84 15.09 -0.31
C ILE A 132 9.17 14.34 -0.51
N LEU A 133 9.16 13.01 -0.44
CA LEU A 133 10.38 12.20 -0.60
C LEU A 133 10.98 12.29 -2.02
N GLY A 134 10.12 12.41 -3.03
CA GLY A 134 10.54 12.64 -4.41
C GLY A 134 10.99 14.07 -4.71
N GLY A 135 11.09 14.94 -3.70
CA GLY A 135 11.54 16.33 -3.83
C GLY A 135 10.62 17.24 -4.65
N ARG A 136 9.41 16.78 -5.00
CA ARG A 136 8.42 17.56 -5.77
C ARG A 136 7.66 18.55 -4.90
N TYR A 137 7.49 18.24 -3.62
CA TYR A 137 6.85 19.09 -2.63
C TYR A 137 7.86 19.60 -1.62
N ASP A 138 7.78 20.90 -1.31
CA ASP A 138 8.58 21.51 -0.25
C ASP A 138 8.15 20.95 1.10
N ILE A 139 9.09 20.29 1.78
CA ILE A 139 8.87 19.67 3.07
C ILE A 139 8.35 20.67 4.12
N LYS A 140 8.83 21.92 4.13
CA LYS A 140 8.42 22.91 5.14
C LYS A 140 6.94 23.24 5.04
N LYS A 141 6.41 23.30 3.81
CA LYS A 141 5.00 23.61 3.55
C LYS A 141 4.12 22.37 3.67
N TYR A 142 4.54 21.26 3.10
CA TYR A 142 3.68 20.08 2.94
C TYR A 142 3.70 19.14 4.15
N PHE A 143 4.65 19.27 5.07
CA PHE A 143 4.65 18.47 6.31
C PHE A 143 3.41 18.71 7.17
N ASN A 144 3.02 19.99 7.37
CA ASN A 144 1.78 20.31 8.08
C ASN A 144 0.55 19.71 7.39
N ILE A 145 0.47 19.84 6.06
CA ILE A 145 -0.62 19.28 5.27
C ILE A 145 -0.67 17.75 5.41
N PHE A 146 0.49 17.09 5.46
CA PHE A 146 0.59 15.66 5.68
C PHE A 146 0.08 15.25 7.06
N VAL A 147 0.49 15.96 8.11
CA VAL A 147 0.04 15.73 9.48
C VAL A 147 -1.46 15.99 9.61
N ASP A 148 -1.99 17.05 9.01
CA ASP A 148 -3.42 17.35 9.03
C ASP A 148 -4.24 16.27 8.32
N MET A 149 -3.74 15.77 7.18
CA MET A 149 -4.36 14.66 6.46
C MET A 149 -4.40 13.38 7.31
N ARG A 150 -3.30 13.06 8.01
CA ARG A 150 -3.26 11.94 8.97
C ARG A 150 -4.37 12.05 10.01
N ASN A 151 -4.50 13.21 10.65
CA ASN A 151 -5.47 13.39 11.74
C ASN A 151 -6.91 13.38 11.22
N MET A 152 -7.12 13.91 10.02
CA MET A 152 -8.41 13.84 9.35
C MET A 152 -8.82 12.39 9.09
N ILE A 153 -7.91 11.55 8.59
CA ILE A 153 -8.16 10.11 8.38
C ILE A 153 -8.52 9.44 9.71
N ILE A 154 -7.73 9.67 10.76
CA ILE A 154 -7.99 9.10 12.10
C ILE A 154 -9.38 9.50 12.60
N ARG A 155 -9.72 10.79 12.52
CA ARG A 155 -11.03 11.31 12.94
C ARG A 155 -12.18 10.68 12.14
N GLU A 156 -12.03 10.58 10.82
CA GLU A 156 -13.03 9.93 9.97
C GLU A 156 -13.20 8.46 10.35
N MET A 157 -12.12 7.72 10.60
CA MET A 157 -12.19 6.33 11.05
C MET A 157 -12.87 6.19 12.41
N TYR A 158 -12.58 7.06 13.39
CA TYR A 158 -13.29 7.04 14.68
C TYR A 158 -14.78 7.40 14.54
N SER A 159 -15.15 8.27 13.61
CA SER A 159 -16.56 8.62 13.39
C SER A 159 -17.41 7.43 12.93
N ILE A 160 -16.78 6.38 12.40
CA ILE A 160 -17.46 5.16 11.96
C ILE A 160 -18.12 4.41 13.13
N TYR A 161 -17.58 4.50 14.35
CA TYR A 161 -18.17 3.87 15.53
C TYR A 161 -19.64 4.27 15.75
N ILE A 162 -20.04 5.46 15.28
CA ILE A 162 -21.43 5.95 15.38
C ILE A 162 -22.37 5.18 14.44
N ILE A 163 -21.85 4.66 13.33
CA ILE A 163 -22.63 4.10 12.22
C ILE A 163 -22.61 2.56 12.26
N LEU A 164 -21.55 1.96 12.79
CA LEU A 164 -21.40 0.51 12.84
C LEU A 164 -22.18 -0.14 13.98
N PRO A 165 -22.80 -1.31 13.75
CA PRO A 165 -23.24 -2.15 14.85
C PRO A 165 -22.02 -2.81 15.51
N GLY A 166 -22.00 -2.86 16.85
CA GLY A 166 -20.90 -3.49 17.59
C GLY A 166 -20.64 -4.96 17.19
N LYS A 167 -21.71 -5.74 17.00
CA LYS A 167 -21.66 -7.13 16.52
C LYS A 167 -22.52 -7.31 15.28
N MET A 168 -22.01 -8.02 14.27
CA MET A 168 -22.79 -8.32 13.08
C MET A 168 -23.65 -9.57 13.29
N LYS A 169 -24.96 -9.45 13.03
CA LYS A 169 -25.95 -10.52 13.24
C LYS A 169 -25.64 -11.84 12.49
N TYR A 170 -25.03 -11.75 11.31
CA TYR A 170 -24.82 -12.90 10.41
C TYR A 170 -23.35 -13.32 10.27
N TYR A 171 -22.44 -12.70 11.02
CA TYR A 171 -21.02 -13.04 10.99
C TYR A 171 -20.56 -13.41 12.40
N TYR A 172 -20.67 -14.70 12.72
CA TYR A 172 -20.22 -15.24 14.00
C TYR A 172 -18.71 -15.01 14.17
N GLY A 173 -18.32 -14.47 15.32
CA GLY A 173 -16.92 -14.18 15.65
C GLY A 173 -16.37 -12.89 15.05
N PHE A 174 -17.14 -12.14 14.25
CA PHE A 174 -16.72 -10.85 13.70
C PHE A 174 -17.22 -9.69 14.56
N SER A 175 -16.29 -9.02 15.23
CA SER A 175 -16.55 -7.79 15.97
C SER A 175 -16.14 -6.59 15.13
N SER A 176 -17.12 -5.80 14.69
CA SER A 176 -16.86 -4.66 13.80
C SER A 176 -16.05 -3.57 14.49
N TYR A 177 -16.24 -3.41 15.79
CA TYR A 177 -15.53 -2.44 16.61
C TYR A 177 -14.07 -2.83 16.83
N ASP A 178 -13.79 -4.12 17.04
CA ASP A 178 -12.42 -4.60 17.25
C ASP A 178 -11.60 -4.51 15.96
N GLU A 179 -12.19 -4.90 14.83
CA GLU A 179 -11.53 -4.79 13.52
C GLU A 179 -11.29 -3.33 13.12
N LEU A 180 -12.23 -2.43 13.44
CA LEU A 180 -12.03 -0.99 13.28
C LEU A 180 -10.91 -0.47 14.20
N LYS A 181 -10.92 -0.83 15.49
CA LYS A 181 -9.90 -0.42 16.49
C LYS A 181 -8.51 -0.84 16.03
N LYS A 182 -8.38 -2.08 15.60
CA LYS A 182 -7.15 -2.65 15.05
C LYS A 182 -6.68 -1.89 13.81
N SER A 183 -7.60 -1.56 12.90
CA SER A 183 -7.27 -0.83 11.67
C SER A 183 -6.83 0.62 11.96
N ILE A 184 -7.47 1.30 12.92
CA ILE A 184 -7.07 2.63 13.39
C ILE A 184 -5.66 2.58 14.01
N ASN A 185 -5.41 1.63 14.90
CA ASN A 185 -4.10 1.46 15.53
C ASN A 185 -2.99 1.19 14.51
N ASN A 186 -3.23 0.27 13.56
CA ASN A 186 -2.30 -0.02 12.48
C ASN A 186 -1.99 1.23 11.65
N PHE A 187 -3.01 2.05 11.34
CA PHE A 187 -2.80 3.32 10.64
C PHE A 187 -2.00 4.32 11.47
N MET A 188 -2.29 4.46 12.76
CA MET A 188 -1.57 5.38 13.66
C MET A 188 -0.09 5.02 13.78
N GLU A 189 0.21 3.73 13.97
CA GLU A 189 1.58 3.24 14.06
C GLU A 189 2.33 3.42 12.73
N TYR A 190 1.69 3.07 11.61
CA TYR A 190 2.30 3.17 10.30
C TYR A 190 2.55 4.63 9.89
N SER A 191 1.55 5.50 10.06
CA SER A 191 1.69 6.92 9.78
C SER A 191 2.77 7.59 10.64
N ALA A 192 2.94 7.17 11.91
CA ALA A 192 4.05 7.62 12.74
C ALA A 192 5.42 7.18 12.22
N LYS A 193 5.53 5.98 11.63
CA LYS A 193 6.76 5.55 10.93
C LYS A 193 7.04 6.44 9.71
N LEU A 194 6.02 6.75 8.91
CA LEU A 194 6.18 7.62 7.74
C LEU A 194 6.65 9.03 8.11
N ILE A 195 6.12 9.60 9.19
CA ILE A 195 6.57 10.87 9.74
C ILE A 195 8.08 10.83 10.05
N LYS A 196 8.53 9.81 10.78
CA LYS A 196 9.96 9.66 11.13
C LYS A 196 10.85 9.59 9.89
N ILE A 197 10.36 8.96 8.82
CA ILE A 197 11.07 8.91 7.53
C ILE A 197 11.15 10.31 6.90
N ILE A 198 10.04 11.05 6.87
CA ILE A 198 10.03 12.43 6.35
C ILE A 198 10.97 13.33 7.16
N GLU A 199 10.98 13.23 8.49
CA GLU A 199 11.87 14.01 9.36
C GLU A 199 13.34 13.73 9.06
N ARG A 200 13.71 12.44 8.97
CA ARG A 200 15.08 12.03 8.62
C ARG A 200 15.48 12.52 7.23
N TYR A 201 14.59 12.40 6.25
CA TYR A 201 14.80 12.92 4.90
C TYR A 201 14.99 14.44 4.91
N GLY A 202 14.17 15.18 5.65
CA GLY A 202 14.27 16.63 5.80
C GLY A 202 15.61 17.07 6.40
N TYR A 203 16.06 16.37 7.44
CA TYR A 203 17.32 16.63 8.10
C TYR A 203 18.51 16.34 7.18
N GLN A 204 18.55 15.14 6.56
CA GLN A 204 19.70 14.65 5.81
C GLN A 204 19.85 15.27 4.41
N GLU A 205 18.75 15.35 3.65
CA GLU A 205 18.79 15.71 2.22
C GLU A 205 18.42 17.18 1.98
N LYS A 206 17.67 17.80 2.89
CA LYS A 206 17.13 19.16 2.71
C LYS A 206 17.66 20.18 3.71
N ASN A 207 18.52 19.77 4.65
CA ASN A 207 19.06 20.62 5.72
C ASN A 207 17.96 21.38 6.50
N VAL A 208 16.79 20.74 6.68
CA VAL A 208 15.68 21.27 7.47
C VAL A 208 15.74 20.66 8.86
N TYR A 209 16.27 21.42 9.81
CA TYR A 209 16.53 20.97 11.18
C TYR A 209 15.29 20.94 12.07
N HIS A 210 14.27 21.74 11.74
CA HIS A 210 13.04 21.83 12.50
C HIS A 210 11.83 21.70 11.58
N LEU A 211 11.07 20.63 11.79
CA LEU A 211 9.69 20.52 11.33
C LEU A 211 8.78 20.78 12.54
N PRO A 212 7.60 21.37 12.33
CA PRO A 212 6.67 21.69 13.42
C PRO A 212 6.34 20.45 14.25
N ASP A 213 6.40 20.62 15.57
CA ASP A 213 6.35 19.55 16.55
C ASP A 213 4.97 18.85 16.53
N ILE A 214 4.96 17.52 16.47
CA ILE A 214 3.75 16.70 16.41
C ILE A 214 3.34 16.36 17.85
N LYS A 215 3.35 17.35 18.74
CA LYS A 215 2.97 17.13 20.14
C LYS A 215 1.57 16.54 20.25
N TYR A 216 1.42 15.74 21.31
CA TYR A 216 0.23 15.01 21.74
C TYR A 216 -1.06 15.73 21.36
N LYS A 217 -1.90 15.10 20.53
CA LYS A 217 -3.18 15.68 20.12
C LYS A 217 -4.32 15.09 20.97
N PRO A 218 -5.40 15.84 21.24
CA PRO A 218 -6.45 15.42 22.19
C PRO A 218 -7.08 14.05 21.91
N TYR A 219 -7.14 13.62 20.64
CA TYR A 219 -7.72 12.32 20.28
C TYR A 219 -6.83 11.13 20.66
N GLU A 220 -5.56 11.33 21.02
CA GLU A 220 -4.65 10.24 21.43
C GLU A 220 -5.00 9.70 22.84
N ASP A 221 -5.75 10.46 23.64
CA ASP A 221 -6.30 10.03 24.94
C ASP A 221 -7.71 9.42 24.84
N ASN A 222 -8.41 9.55 23.69
CA ASN A 222 -9.75 8.96 23.51
C ASN A 222 -9.74 7.42 23.59
N ASN A 223 -8.57 6.77 23.47
CA ASN A 223 -8.41 5.33 23.64
C ASN A 223 -8.10 4.89 25.09
N LYS A 224 -7.85 5.81 26.03
CA LYS A 224 -7.50 5.45 27.42
C LYS A 224 -8.72 5.32 28.33
N ASN A 225 -9.78 6.05 28.02
CA ASN A 225 -11.08 5.86 28.65
C ASN A 225 -11.93 5.13 27.63
N ASP A 226 -12.12 3.82 27.81
CA ASP A 226 -13.09 3.04 27.04
C ASP A 226 -14.46 3.71 27.19
N VAL A 227 -14.82 4.54 26.21
CA VAL A 227 -16.16 5.07 26.07
C VAL A 227 -16.84 4.18 25.02
N PHE A 228 -17.45 3.12 25.57
CA PHE A 228 -18.29 2.06 24.98
C PHE A 228 -17.60 0.82 24.41
#